data_AF-A0A2R6WHZ5-F1
#
_entry.id   AF-A0A2R6WHZ5-F1
#
_cell.length_a   1.000
_cell.length_b   1.000
_cell.length_c   1.000
_cell.angle_alpha   90.00
_cell.angle_beta   90.00
_cell.angle_gamma   90.00
#
_symmetry.space_group_name_H-M   'P 1'
#
loop_
_entity.id
_entity.type
_entity.pdbx_description
1 polymer ?
#
loop_
_entity_poly.entity_id
_entity_poly.type
_entity_poly.pdbx_seq_one_letter_code
_entity_poly.pdbx_strand_id
1 'polypeptide(L)'
;MALSSFFPLKLPQLAPSRRRFVVVKCAADSPAAPPSPAKLVTFVGKGGVGKTTCAVLAAQYYASLGLRTCLAVQSQDPTADFLLGEKLGTYAAPLKNGYLSAFRVESTKLLVEPWSQLKKADAQLKFSQGALDEVVSEELSILPGMDSFLAIGLLDSLSNFTGNSIKLRPKSTEQYDVVVYDGPSSEEILRIIGAPERARWYLRRLRSLADKTDTGRVTIPSIMKAVEASILEGPSDRSTAELWNVVDSIFSKIIDTFADPKRFGCYIVTDFRSQLASETALRYWGCAVQAGVYVSGALHVGSPENSDLLSDSVREKYDPLALGEVPLLSFRAPPDWKKVLSEFQAGDLLESKQKTAAPPGVVFDKSARTVTLFLPGFAKSEIKLSQWRGGTELLVEVGDQRRSILLPPDLRGKVAGAKFLNKSLVVSIKSS
;
A
#
# COMPACT_ATOMS: atom_id res chain seq x y z
N MET A 1 -51.56 -69.97 34.36
CA MET A 1 -50.77 -70.91 35.20
C MET A 1 -49.34 -70.92 34.66
N ALA A 2 -48.36 -70.54 35.51
CA ALA A 2 -46.89 -70.73 35.43
C ALA A 2 -46.14 -70.33 34.13
N LEU A 3 -45.28 -69.29 34.12
CA LEU A 3 -43.91 -69.12 34.69
C LEU A 3 -42.78 -69.80 33.88
N SER A 4 -41.92 -69.00 33.26
CA SER A 4 -40.44 -69.03 33.35
C SER A 4 -39.86 -67.90 32.46
N SER A 5 -39.42 -66.77 33.01
CA SER A 5 -38.11 -66.46 33.60
C SER A 5 -36.91 -66.56 32.64
N PHE A 6 -36.57 -65.44 31.98
CA PHE A 6 -35.23 -65.17 31.46
C PHE A 6 -34.85 -63.72 31.77
N PHE A 7 -33.87 -63.56 32.68
CA PHE A 7 -33.13 -62.33 32.89
C PHE A 7 -32.00 -62.23 31.85
N PRO A 8 -31.70 -61.04 31.31
CA PRO A 8 -30.35 -60.72 30.87
C PRO A 8 -29.68 -59.75 31.84
N LEU A 9 -28.45 -60.11 32.21
CA LEU A 9 -27.52 -59.32 33.01
C LEU A 9 -27.30 -57.91 32.43
N LYS A 10 -27.43 -56.87 33.25
CA LYS A 10 -26.91 -55.53 32.96
C LYS A 10 -25.38 -55.54 33.14
N LEU A 11 -24.64 -55.37 32.05
CA LEU A 11 -23.23 -54.95 32.09
C LEU A 11 -23.14 -53.52 32.65
N PRO A 12 -22.15 -53.18 33.49
CA PRO A 12 -21.95 -51.82 33.95
C PRO A 12 -21.46 -50.95 32.79
N GLN A 13 -22.20 -49.88 32.48
CA GLN A 13 -21.73 -48.82 31.58
C GLN A 13 -20.57 -48.08 32.25
N LEU A 14 -19.36 -48.25 31.72
CA LEU A 14 -18.22 -47.39 32.01
C LEU A 14 -18.50 -45.98 31.47
N ALA A 15 -18.64 -45.01 32.37
CA ALA A 15 -18.77 -43.61 32.02
C ALA A 15 -17.49 -43.11 31.30
N PRO A 16 -17.59 -42.28 30.25
CA PRO A 16 -16.41 -41.71 29.63
C PRO A 16 -15.76 -40.72 30.60
N SER A 17 -14.51 -41.02 30.98
CA SER A 17 -13.63 -40.13 31.74
C SER A 17 -13.49 -38.80 30.99
N ARG A 18 -14.17 -37.75 31.46
CA ARG A 18 -13.92 -36.36 31.04
C ARG A 18 -12.52 -35.96 31.48
N ARG A 19 -11.53 -36.07 30.58
CA ARG A 19 -10.26 -35.36 30.72
C ARG A 19 -10.59 -33.87 30.70
N ARG A 20 -10.47 -33.22 31.86
CA ARG A 20 -10.52 -31.76 31.97
C ARG A 20 -9.32 -31.20 31.21
N PHE A 21 -9.55 -30.71 30.00
CA PHE A 21 -8.64 -29.75 29.39
C PHE A 21 -8.66 -28.51 30.29
N VAL A 22 -7.53 -28.24 30.95
CA VAL A 22 -7.30 -26.95 31.58
C VAL A 22 -7.10 -25.97 30.43
N VAL A 23 -8.19 -25.30 30.06
CA VAL A 23 -8.10 -24.08 29.25
C VAL A 23 -7.43 -23.05 30.14
N VAL A 24 -6.17 -22.74 29.85
CA VAL A 24 -5.51 -21.57 30.42
C VAL A 24 -6.27 -20.36 29.90
N LYS A 25 -7.17 -19.84 30.72
CA LYS A 25 -7.88 -18.59 30.48
C LYS A 25 -6.85 -17.49 30.68
N CYS A 26 -6.19 -17.05 29.60
CA CYS A 26 -5.45 -15.79 29.64
C CYS A 26 -6.41 -14.71 30.13
N ALA A 27 -5.96 -13.93 31.10
CA ALA A 27 -6.72 -12.84 31.69
C ALA A 27 -7.29 -11.97 30.56
N ALA A 28 -8.58 -11.65 30.67
CA ALA A 28 -9.20 -10.69 29.78
C ALA A 28 -8.50 -9.34 30.01
N ASP A 29 -7.67 -8.96 29.06
CA ASP A 29 -7.17 -7.60 28.96
C ASP A 29 -8.37 -6.64 28.95
N SER A 30 -8.23 -5.53 29.67
CA SER A 30 -9.11 -4.36 29.58
C SER A 30 -9.46 -4.07 28.12
N PRO A 31 -10.63 -3.46 27.81
CA PRO A 31 -10.99 -3.17 26.42
C PRO A 31 -9.84 -2.41 25.76
N ALA A 32 -9.11 -3.12 24.90
CA ALA A 32 -7.93 -2.60 24.27
C ALA A 32 -8.33 -1.33 23.52
N ALA A 33 -7.55 -0.27 23.67
CA ALA A 33 -7.67 0.88 22.79
C ALA A 33 -7.75 0.37 21.35
N PRO A 34 -8.58 0.98 20.47
CA PRO A 34 -8.71 0.52 19.10
C PRO A 34 -7.30 0.40 18.50
N PRO A 35 -6.96 -0.75 17.88
CA PRO A 35 -5.60 -1.02 17.46
C PRO A 35 -5.16 0.07 16.49
N SER A 36 -3.99 0.66 16.76
CA SER A 36 -3.37 1.62 15.86
C SER A 36 -3.18 0.99 14.48
N PRO A 37 -3.42 1.72 13.38
CA PRO A 37 -3.18 1.19 12.05
C PRO A 37 -1.72 0.76 11.89
N ALA A 38 -1.49 -0.36 11.20
CA ALA A 38 -0.15 -0.88 10.98
C ALA A 38 0.65 0.04 10.06
N LYS A 39 1.98 0.08 10.24
CA LYS A 39 2.87 0.75 9.28
C LYS A 39 2.95 -0.07 8.00
N LEU A 40 2.65 0.54 6.86
CA LEU A 40 2.86 -0.04 5.54
C LEU A 40 4.30 0.20 5.08
N VAL A 41 4.96 -0.79 4.49
CA VAL A 41 6.33 -0.66 3.99
C VAL A 41 6.44 -1.25 2.58
N THR A 42 7.08 -0.55 1.66
CA THR A 42 7.33 -1.05 0.30
C THR A 42 8.65 -0.55 -0.27
N PHE A 43 9.07 -1.16 -1.38
CA PHE A 43 10.37 -0.97 -2.00
C PHE A 43 10.21 -0.73 -3.50
N VAL A 44 10.84 0.32 -4.01
CA VAL A 44 10.83 0.67 -5.45
C VAL A 44 12.25 0.80 -5.98
N GLY A 45 12.49 0.36 -7.19
CA GLY A 45 13.83 0.23 -7.77
C GLY A 45 13.80 -0.47 -9.11
N LYS A 46 14.92 -0.45 -9.84
CA LYS A 46 15.05 -1.15 -11.13
C LYS A 46 14.75 -2.65 -10.98
N GLY A 47 14.31 -3.32 -12.04
CA GLY A 47 14.23 -4.79 -12.06
C GLY A 47 15.57 -5.43 -11.71
N GLY A 48 15.58 -6.44 -10.84
CA GLY A 48 16.79 -7.20 -10.49
C GLY A 48 17.73 -6.59 -9.43
N VAL A 49 17.43 -5.40 -8.87
CA VAL A 49 18.29 -4.76 -7.83
C VAL A 49 18.07 -5.29 -6.40
N GLY A 50 17.24 -6.32 -6.22
CA GLY A 50 16.98 -6.92 -4.90
C GLY A 50 15.82 -6.33 -4.10
N LYS A 51 14.76 -5.82 -4.75
CA LYS A 51 13.54 -5.32 -4.06
C LYS A 51 12.91 -6.37 -3.13
N THR A 52 12.65 -7.57 -3.65
CA THR A 52 12.13 -8.70 -2.87
C THR A 52 13.08 -9.08 -1.73
N THR A 53 14.39 -9.03 -1.97
CA THR A 53 15.40 -9.25 -0.91
C THR A 53 15.28 -8.21 0.21
N CYS A 54 15.14 -6.93 -0.13
CA CYS A 54 14.92 -5.86 0.85
C CYS A 54 13.59 -6.03 1.58
N ALA A 55 12.53 -6.47 0.90
CA ALA A 55 11.23 -6.74 1.50
C ALA A 55 11.30 -7.86 2.54
N VAL A 56 11.92 -9.00 2.19
CA VAL A 56 12.11 -10.12 3.14
C VAL A 56 13.02 -9.70 4.30
N LEU A 57 14.11 -8.97 4.03
CA LEU A 57 15.00 -8.46 5.07
C LEU A 57 14.27 -7.54 6.03
N ALA A 58 13.50 -6.58 5.52
CA ALA A 58 12.74 -5.67 6.37
C ALA A 58 11.70 -6.42 7.20
N ALA A 59 11.02 -7.40 6.61
CA ALA A 59 10.04 -8.22 7.34
C ALA A 59 10.69 -9.03 8.48
N GLN A 60 11.86 -9.61 8.23
CA GLN A 60 12.67 -10.30 9.25
C GLN A 60 13.18 -9.33 10.32
N TYR A 61 13.61 -8.13 9.92
CA TYR A 61 14.07 -7.09 10.83
C TYR A 61 12.96 -6.65 11.79
N TYR A 62 11.78 -6.28 11.29
CA TYR A 62 10.66 -5.89 12.15
C TYR A 62 10.20 -7.04 13.07
N ALA A 63 10.14 -8.28 12.56
CA ALA A 63 9.84 -9.44 13.38
C ALA A 63 10.89 -9.67 14.49
N SER A 64 12.18 -9.40 14.22
CA SER A 64 13.24 -9.50 15.22
C SER A 64 13.15 -8.44 16.33
N LEU A 65 12.47 -7.31 16.06
CA LEU A 65 12.10 -6.30 17.06
C LEU A 65 10.86 -6.70 17.88
N GLY A 66 10.26 -7.86 17.63
CA GLY A 66 9.05 -8.32 18.31
C GLY A 66 7.75 -7.69 17.78
N LEU A 67 7.80 -7.04 16.61
CA LEU A 67 6.62 -6.47 15.96
C LEU A 67 5.91 -7.55 15.15
N ARG A 68 4.58 -7.64 15.29
CA ARG A 68 3.75 -8.54 14.48
C ARG A 68 3.80 -8.07 13.05
N THR A 69 4.50 -8.82 12.20
CA THR A 69 4.85 -8.39 10.85
C THR A 69 4.20 -9.29 9.82
N CYS A 70 3.57 -8.70 8.81
CA CYS A 70 3.03 -9.44 7.67
C CYS A 70 3.82 -9.12 6.39
N LEU A 71 4.34 -10.13 5.71
CA LEU A 71 4.93 -10.00 4.38
C LEU A 71 3.93 -10.47 3.31
N ALA A 72 3.45 -9.54 2.50
CA ALA A 72 2.59 -9.82 1.35
C ALA A 72 3.40 -9.72 0.06
N VAL A 73 3.59 -10.86 -0.63
CA VAL A 73 4.37 -10.95 -1.86
C VAL A 73 3.44 -11.12 -3.05
N GLN A 74 3.49 -10.21 -4.03
CA GLN A 74 2.64 -10.31 -5.23
C GLN A 74 3.32 -11.00 -6.40
N SER A 75 4.66 -11.00 -6.45
CA SER A 75 5.38 -11.71 -7.50
C SER A 75 5.13 -13.22 -7.42
N GLN A 76 5.13 -13.88 -8.59
CA GLN A 76 4.89 -15.32 -8.70
C GLN A 76 6.19 -16.14 -8.85
N ASP A 77 7.34 -15.48 -8.89
CA ASP A 77 8.63 -16.15 -8.91
C ASP A 77 9.00 -16.73 -7.52
N PRO A 78 9.98 -17.65 -7.43
CA PRO A 78 10.29 -18.35 -6.18
C PRO A 78 11.26 -17.58 -5.26
N THR A 79 11.60 -16.31 -5.55
CA THR A 79 12.64 -15.59 -4.79
C THR A 79 12.30 -15.45 -3.31
N ALA A 80 11.06 -15.06 -2.97
CA ALA A 80 10.64 -14.92 -1.59
C ALA A 80 10.66 -16.28 -0.85
N ASP A 81 10.13 -17.33 -1.49
CA ASP A 81 10.11 -18.69 -0.96
C ASP A 81 11.52 -19.21 -0.67
N PHE A 82 12.46 -18.96 -1.60
CA PHE A 82 13.87 -19.30 -1.42
C PHE A 82 14.50 -18.56 -0.24
N LEU A 83 14.26 -17.24 -0.13
CA LEU A 83 14.79 -16.40 0.94
C LEU A 83 14.22 -16.77 2.32
N LEU A 84 12.97 -17.21 2.39
CA LEU A 84 12.34 -17.67 3.63
C LEU A 84 12.70 -19.13 3.95
N GLY A 85 13.12 -19.91 2.96
CA GLY A 85 13.38 -21.35 3.12
C GLY A 85 12.12 -22.19 3.22
N GLU A 86 10.96 -21.64 2.84
CA GLU A 86 9.67 -22.33 2.85
C GLU A 86 8.72 -21.79 1.76
N LYS A 87 7.81 -22.64 1.29
CA LYS A 87 6.88 -22.29 0.22
C LYS A 87 5.73 -21.43 0.76
N LEU A 88 5.47 -20.30 0.12
CA LEU A 88 4.39 -19.40 0.54
C LEU A 88 3.02 -19.92 0.09
N GLY A 89 2.06 -19.91 1.03
CA GLY A 89 0.64 -20.14 0.76
C GLY A 89 -0.08 -18.86 0.34
N THR A 90 -1.40 -18.95 0.13
CA THR A 90 -2.26 -17.81 -0.27
C THR A 90 -2.93 -17.07 0.88
N TYR A 91 -2.67 -17.51 2.10
CA TYR A 91 -3.17 -16.92 3.34
C TYR A 91 -2.00 -16.68 4.25
N ALA A 92 -2.05 -15.58 5.01
CA ALA A 92 -1.04 -15.26 6.00
C ALA A 92 -0.91 -16.43 6.96
N ALA A 93 0.30 -16.99 7.05
CA ALA A 93 0.63 -18.06 7.96
C ALA A 93 1.88 -17.66 8.75
N PRO A 94 1.92 -17.92 10.07
CA PRO A 94 3.09 -17.63 10.88
C PRO A 94 4.27 -18.50 10.47
N LEU A 95 5.44 -17.88 10.35
CA LEU A 95 6.70 -18.56 10.09
C LEU A 95 7.35 -19.01 11.41
N LYS A 96 8.44 -19.79 11.30
CA LYS A 96 9.12 -20.42 12.46
C LYS A 96 9.60 -19.44 13.54
N ASN A 97 9.75 -18.15 13.23
CA ASN A 97 10.20 -17.11 14.16
C ASN A 97 9.04 -16.51 15.02
N GLY A 98 7.79 -16.88 14.76
CA GLY A 98 6.61 -16.53 15.57
C GLY A 98 6.04 -15.12 15.37
N TYR A 99 6.84 -14.13 14.96
CA TYR A 99 6.40 -12.74 14.76
C TYR A 99 6.20 -12.35 13.30
N LEU A 100 6.66 -13.18 12.35
CA LEU A 100 6.49 -12.95 10.92
C LEU A 100 5.43 -13.88 10.37
N SER A 101 4.39 -13.32 9.76
CA SER A 101 3.48 -14.04 8.87
C SER A 101 3.82 -13.67 7.43
N ALA A 102 3.73 -14.63 6.51
CA ALA A 102 3.98 -14.36 5.09
C ALA A 102 2.98 -15.10 4.20
N PHE A 103 2.66 -14.51 3.05
CA PHE A 103 1.82 -15.15 2.04
C PHE A 103 2.01 -14.54 0.66
N ARG A 104 1.53 -15.27 -0.33
CA ARG A 104 1.50 -14.85 -1.73
C ARG A 104 0.13 -14.30 -2.09
N VAL A 105 0.15 -13.11 -2.70
CA VAL A 105 -1.03 -12.44 -3.22
C VAL A 105 -1.39 -13.05 -4.57
N GLU A 106 -2.60 -13.57 -4.68
CA GLU A 106 -3.17 -14.06 -5.94
C GLU A 106 -4.43 -13.26 -6.27
N SER A 107 -4.33 -12.37 -7.26
CA SER A 107 -5.42 -11.45 -7.64
C SER A 107 -6.70 -12.18 -8.05
N THR A 108 -6.58 -13.34 -8.71
CA THR A 108 -7.72 -14.20 -9.08
C THR A 108 -8.50 -14.66 -7.85
N LYS A 109 -7.82 -15.04 -6.76
CA LYS A 109 -8.46 -15.40 -5.49
C LYS A 109 -9.00 -14.18 -4.75
N LEU A 110 -8.32 -13.03 -4.82
CA LEU A 110 -8.80 -11.78 -4.22
C LEU A 110 -10.09 -11.27 -4.86
N LEU A 111 -10.34 -11.57 -6.14
CA LEU A 111 -11.52 -11.09 -6.86
C LEU A 111 -12.83 -11.80 -6.44
N VAL A 112 -12.73 -13.05 -5.99
CA VAL A 112 -13.90 -13.91 -5.71
C VAL A 112 -14.86 -13.27 -4.71
N GLU A 113 -14.34 -12.74 -3.60
CA GLU A 113 -15.18 -12.16 -2.54
C GLU A 113 -15.81 -10.81 -2.94
N PRO A 114 -15.06 -9.79 -3.44
CA PRO A 114 -15.64 -8.57 -3.99
C PRO A 114 -16.70 -8.84 -5.07
N TRP A 115 -16.47 -9.84 -5.92
CA TRP A 115 -17.46 -10.24 -6.93
C TRP A 115 -18.74 -10.78 -6.29
N SER A 116 -18.61 -11.67 -5.30
CA SER A 116 -19.76 -12.21 -4.55
C SER A 116 -20.56 -11.09 -3.86
N GLN A 117 -19.88 -10.11 -3.27
CA GLN A 117 -20.50 -8.95 -2.65
C GLN A 117 -21.25 -8.08 -3.67
N LEU A 118 -20.65 -7.85 -4.83
CA LEU A 118 -21.28 -7.11 -5.92
C LEU A 118 -22.55 -7.83 -6.42
N LYS A 119 -22.51 -9.15 -6.64
CA LYS A 119 -23.69 -9.95 -7.02
C LYS A 119 -24.80 -9.87 -5.98
N LYS A 120 -24.47 -9.99 -4.69
CA LYS A 120 -25.44 -9.88 -3.59
C LYS A 120 -26.10 -8.50 -3.56
N ALA A 121 -25.33 -7.43 -3.74
CA ALA A 121 -25.86 -6.09 -3.78
C ALA A 121 -26.74 -5.86 -5.02
N ASP A 122 -26.35 -6.40 -6.18
CA ASP A 122 -27.17 -6.32 -7.38
C ASP A 122 -28.51 -7.06 -7.24
N ALA A 123 -28.51 -8.24 -6.63
CA ALA A 123 -29.75 -8.96 -6.35
C ALA A 123 -30.73 -8.16 -5.47
N GLN A 124 -30.21 -7.33 -4.56
CA GLN A 124 -31.01 -6.48 -3.67
C GLN A 124 -31.47 -5.19 -4.34
N LEU A 125 -30.57 -4.49 -5.04
CA LEU A 125 -30.82 -3.16 -5.60
C LEU A 125 -31.22 -3.15 -7.08
N LYS A 126 -31.04 -4.26 -7.78
CA LYS A 126 -31.32 -4.47 -9.20
C LYS A 126 -30.70 -3.39 -10.11
N PHE A 127 -29.52 -2.87 -9.77
CA PHE A 127 -28.89 -1.80 -10.53
C PHE A 127 -28.35 -2.25 -11.89
N SER A 128 -28.07 -3.55 -12.08
CA SER A 128 -27.73 -4.18 -13.36
C SER A 128 -28.90 -4.95 -13.99
N GLN A 129 -30.08 -4.90 -13.36
CA GLN A 129 -31.28 -5.66 -13.77
C GLN A 129 -31.07 -7.19 -13.78
N GLY A 130 -30.16 -7.71 -12.93
CA GLY A 130 -29.90 -9.14 -12.77
C GLY A 130 -28.82 -9.71 -13.71
N ALA A 131 -28.23 -8.89 -14.58
CA ALA A 131 -27.19 -9.32 -15.52
C ALA A 131 -25.95 -9.91 -14.83
N LEU A 132 -25.67 -9.53 -13.59
CA LEU A 132 -24.53 -10.04 -12.83
C LEU A 132 -24.75 -11.45 -12.27
N ASP A 133 -25.98 -11.95 -12.21
CA ASP A 133 -26.28 -13.27 -11.64
C ASP A 133 -25.80 -14.43 -12.54
N GLU A 134 -25.80 -14.21 -13.85
CA GLU A 134 -25.38 -15.20 -14.86
C GLU A 134 -23.87 -15.50 -14.82
N VAL A 135 -23.07 -14.61 -14.25
CA VAL A 135 -21.60 -14.68 -14.31
C VAL A 135 -21.04 -15.39 -13.08
N VAL A 136 -20.21 -16.41 -13.33
CA VAL A 136 -19.51 -17.20 -12.30
C VAL A 136 -18.17 -16.56 -11.96
N SER A 137 -17.79 -16.53 -10.68
CA SER A 137 -16.54 -15.87 -10.21
C SER A 137 -15.28 -16.46 -10.83
N GLU A 138 -15.28 -17.77 -11.08
CA GLU A 138 -14.17 -18.55 -11.63
C GLU A 138 -13.92 -18.28 -13.12
N GLU A 139 -14.90 -17.70 -13.83
CA GLU A 139 -14.76 -17.27 -15.23
C GLU A 139 -14.09 -15.90 -15.35
N LEU A 140 -13.96 -15.16 -14.24
CA LEU A 140 -13.43 -13.81 -14.26
C LEU A 140 -11.93 -13.80 -14.43
N SER A 141 -11.50 -13.19 -15.53
CA SER A 141 -10.11 -12.84 -15.73
C SER A 141 -9.78 -11.51 -15.05
N ILE A 142 -8.54 -11.36 -14.58
CA ILE A 142 -8.04 -10.11 -14.05
C ILE A 142 -7.74 -9.16 -15.21
N LEU A 143 -8.48 -8.06 -15.29
CA LEU A 143 -8.19 -6.99 -16.25
C LEU A 143 -7.01 -6.13 -15.74
N PRO A 144 -6.26 -5.51 -16.67
CA PRO A 144 -5.20 -4.57 -16.28
C PRO A 144 -5.71 -3.51 -15.31
N GLY A 145 -5.06 -3.40 -14.15
CA GLY A 145 -5.39 -2.44 -13.10
C GLY A 145 -6.40 -2.96 -12.05
N MET A 146 -7.11 -4.06 -12.28
CA MET A 146 -7.97 -4.66 -11.24
C MET A 146 -7.16 -5.18 -10.06
N ASP A 147 -6.04 -5.83 -10.34
CA ASP A 147 -5.07 -6.29 -9.35
C ASP A 147 -4.58 -5.18 -8.43
N SER A 148 -4.33 -3.99 -8.98
CA SER A 148 -3.93 -2.78 -8.24
C SER A 148 -4.99 -2.37 -7.21
N PHE A 149 -6.27 -2.39 -7.58
CA PHE A 149 -7.37 -2.10 -6.66
C PHE A 149 -7.56 -3.19 -5.59
N LEU A 150 -7.48 -4.46 -6.01
CA LEU A 150 -7.56 -5.60 -5.09
C LEU A 150 -6.41 -5.58 -4.07
N ALA A 151 -5.21 -5.18 -4.50
CA ALA A 151 -4.06 -5.00 -3.61
C ALA A 151 -4.31 -3.90 -2.57
N ILE A 152 -4.87 -2.75 -2.93
CA ILE A 152 -5.24 -1.70 -1.95
C ILE A 152 -6.23 -2.25 -0.90
N GLY A 153 -7.25 -2.99 -1.34
CA GLY A 153 -8.22 -3.63 -0.44
C GLY A 153 -7.57 -4.64 0.50
N LEU A 154 -6.66 -5.45 -0.01
CA LEU A 154 -5.87 -6.38 0.80
C LEU A 154 -5.01 -5.62 1.83
N LEU A 155 -4.28 -4.59 1.41
CA LEU A 155 -3.43 -3.81 2.30
C LEU A 155 -4.24 -3.11 3.40
N ASP A 156 -5.43 -2.59 3.08
CA ASP A 156 -6.33 -2.02 4.08
C ASP A 156 -6.83 -3.09 5.06
N SER A 157 -7.14 -4.30 4.57
CA SER A 157 -7.57 -5.40 5.45
C SER A 157 -6.49 -5.86 6.43
N LEU A 158 -5.20 -5.69 6.07
CA LEU A 158 -4.05 -6.08 6.90
C LEU A 158 -3.58 -4.97 7.84
N SER A 159 -3.64 -3.70 7.39
CA SER A 159 -3.08 -2.57 8.15
C SER A 159 -4.13 -1.61 8.71
N ASN A 160 -5.40 -1.77 8.33
CA ASN A 160 -6.53 -0.96 8.77
C ASN A 160 -6.30 0.55 8.55
N PHE A 161 -5.58 0.93 7.49
CA PHE A 161 -5.14 2.31 7.30
C PHE A 161 -6.28 3.29 6.97
N THR A 162 -7.40 2.79 6.43
CA THR A 162 -8.62 3.60 6.24
C THR A 162 -9.57 3.54 7.45
N GLY A 163 -9.24 2.77 8.49
CA GLY A 163 -10.10 2.57 9.65
C GLY A 163 -11.36 1.76 9.32
N ASN A 164 -11.19 0.63 8.63
CA ASN A 164 -12.25 -0.27 8.15
C ASN A 164 -13.24 0.38 7.18
N SER A 165 -12.80 1.36 6.40
CA SER A 165 -13.67 2.03 5.42
C SER A 165 -13.74 1.27 4.10
N ILE A 166 -12.77 0.39 3.80
CA ILE A 166 -12.78 -0.49 2.63
C ILE A 166 -13.01 -1.93 3.10
N LYS A 167 -13.97 -2.63 2.49
CA LYS A 167 -14.36 -4.00 2.87
C LYS A 167 -14.25 -5.01 1.72
N LEU A 168 -13.15 -4.89 0.97
CA LEU A 168 -12.80 -5.79 -0.13
C LEU A 168 -12.39 -7.21 0.32
N ARG A 169 -12.23 -7.47 1.64
CA ARG A 169 -11.93 -8.78 2.20
C ARG A 169 -12.54 -8.93 3.60
N PRO A 170 -12.92 -10.15 4.04
CA PRO A 170 -13.25 -10.40 5.45
C PRO A 170 -12.11 -9.94 6.36
N LYS A 171 -12.47 -9.33 7.50
CA LYS A 171 -11.51 -8.84 8.48
C LYS A 171 -10.53 -9.96 8.84
N SER A 172 -9.24 -9.68 8.66
CA SER A 172 -8.20 -10.45 9.32
C SER A 172 -8.44 -10.33 10.83
N THR A 173 -8.55 -11.46 11.52
CA THR A 173 -8.54 -11.47 12.99
C THR A 173 -7.13 -11.20 13.53
N GLU A 174 -6.11 -11.43 12.71
CA GLU A 174 -4.72 -11.09 13.03
C GLU A 174 -4.48 -9.60 12.79
N GLN A 175 -4.02 -8.93 13.84
CA GLN A 175 -3.57 -7.55 13.79
C GLN A 175 -2.05 -7.53 13.63
N TYR A 176 -1.57 -6.71 12.70
CA TYR A 176 -0.16 -6.50 12.48
C TYR A 176 0.25 -5.10 12.92
N ASP A 177 1.48 -4.97 13.37
CA ASP A 177 2.11 -3.68 13.67
C ASP A 177 2.80 -3.13 12.41
N VAL A 178 3.29 -4.02 11.54
CA VAL A 178 3.92 -3.70 10.25
C VAL A 178 3.43 -4.64 9.15
N VAL A 179 3.12 -4.08 7.98
CA VAL A 179 2.84 -4.84 6.77
C VAL A 179 3.84 -4.44 5.70
N VAL A 180 4.68 -5.39 5.30
CA VAL A 180 5.64 -5.25 4.21
C VAL A 180 5.00 -5.78 2.93
N TYR A 181 4.90 -4.93 1.92
CA TYR A 181 4.32 -5.26 0.62
C TYR A 181 5.40 -5.28 -0.46
N ASP A 182 5.68 -6.48 -0.96
CA ASP A 182 6.51 -6.71 -2.15
C ASP A 182 5.61 -6.75 -3.39
N GLY A 183 5.37 -5.57 -3.96
CA GLY A 183 4.52 -5.39 -5.13
C GLY A 183 5.16 -5.84 -6.44
N PRO A 184 4.41 -5.79 -7.56
CA PRO A 184 4.84 -6.34 -8.84
C PRO A 184 5.99 -5.55 -9.49
N SER A 185 5.72 -4.33 -9.93
CA SER A 185 6.70 -3.43 -10.53
C SER A 185 6.68 -2.07 -9.83
N SER A 186 7.83 -1.39 -9.84
CA SER A 186 7.96 -0.05 -9.22
C SER A 186 7.01 0.96 -9.85
N GLU A 187 6.76 0.87 -11.16
CA GLU A 187 5.84 1.77 -11.87
C GLU A 187 4.39 1.51 -11.48
N GLU A 188 3.99 0.25 -11.35
CA GLU A 188 2.65 -0.12 -10.88
C GLU A 188 2.44 0.29 -9.43
N ILE A 189 3.39 0.05 -8.53
CA ILE A 189 3.32 0.50 -7.13
C ILE A 189 3.12 2.02 -7.06
N LEU A 190 3.89 2.79 -7.83
CA LEU A 190 3.76 4.25 -7.85
C LEU A 190 2.43 4.72 -8.47
N ARG A 191 1.90 3.99 -9.45
CA ARG A 191 0.56 4.23 -10.01
C ARG A 191 -0.55 3.90 -9.01
N ILE A 192 -0.42 2.80 -8.25
CA ILE A 192 -1.33 2.40 -7.16
C ILE A 192 -1.39 3.50 -6.11
N ILE A 193 -0.24 3.96 -5.64
CA ILE A 193 -0.16 4.97 -4.58
C ILE A 193 -0.73 6.33 -5.04
N GLY A 194 -0.44 6.74 -6.28
CA GLY A 194 -0.99 7.96 -6.87
C GLY A 194 -2.44 7.84 -7.35
N ALA A 195 -3.02 6.64 -7.38
CA ALA A 195 -4.35 6.39 -7.94
C ALA A 195 -5.48 7.14 -7.21
N PRO A 196 -5.52 7.24 -5.86
CA PRO A 196 -6.59 7.94 -5.16
C PRO A 196 -6.71 9.42 -5.55
N GLU A 197 -5.60 10.14 -5.69
CA GLU A 197 -5.59 11.54 -6.11
C GLU A 197 -6.17 11.70 -7.52
N ARG A 198 -5.79 10.81 -8.44
CA ARG A 198 -6.26 10.78 -9.83
C ARG A 198 -7.73 10.37 -9.91
N ALA A 199 -8.14 9.32 -9.23
CA ALA A 199 -9.52 8.84 -9.16
C ALA A 199 -10.44 9.94 -8.62
N ARG A 200 -10.02 10.65 -7.57
CA ARG A 200 -10.75 11.82 -7.03
C ARG A 200 -10.97 12.90 -8.09
N TRP A 201 -10.03 13.12 -9.00
CA TRP A 201 -10.23 14.04 -10.13
C TRP A 201 -11.28 13.53 -11.12
N TYR A 202 -11.19 12.27 -11.55
CA TYR A 202 -12.16 11.66 -12.48
C TYR A 202 -13.57 11.63 -11.90
N LEU A 203 -13.73 11.27 -10.62
CA LEU A 203 -15.02 11.25 -9.94
C LEU A 203 -15.64 12.65 -9.84
N ARG A 204 -14.85 13.67 -9.48
CA ARG A 204 -15.34 15.06 -9.49
C ARG A 204 -15.77 15.52 -10.88
N ARG A 205 -15.03 15.10 -11.92
CA ARG A 205 -15.38 15.41 -13.31
C ARG A 205 -16.66 14.70 -13.73
N LEU A 206 -16.81 13.41 -13.40
CA LEU A 206 -18.02 12.62 -13.68
C LEU A 206 -19.25 13.26 -13.04
N ARG A 207 -19.16 13.62 -11.75
CA ARG A 207 -20.22 14.35 -11.04
C ARG A 207 -20.58 15.66 -11.73
N SER A 208 -19.58 16.49 -12.02
CA SER A 208 -19.82 17.78 -12.70
C SER A 208 -20.45 17.63 -14.09
N LEU A 209 -20.15 16.56 -14.83
CA LEU A 209 -20.75 16.32 -16.14
C LEU A 209 -22.20 15.86 -16.00
N ALA A 210 -22.47 14.95 -15.07
CA ALA A 210 -23.82 14.46 -14.84
C ALA A 210 -24.76 15.49 -14.22
N ASP A 211 -24.26 16.38 -13.37
CA ASP A 211 -25.07 17.50 -12.85
C ASP A 211 -25.56 18.42 -13.99
N LYS A 212 -24.84 18.42 -15.12
CA LYS A 212 -25.11 19.20 -16.33
C LYS A 212 -25.90 18.45 -17.42
N THR A 213 -26.13 17.15 -17.29
CA THR A 213 -26.82 16.34 -18.33
C THR A 213 -27.98 15.54 -17.75
N ASP A 214 -29.13 15.56 -18.43
CA ASP A 214 -30.32 14.84 -17.96
C ASP A 214 -30.11 13.32 -17.91
N THR A 215 -29.39 12.75 -18.88
CA THR A 215 -29.01 11.33 -18.90
C THR A 215 -28.06 10.96 -17.76
N GLY A 216 -27.17 11.86 -17.35
CA GLY A 216 -26.23 11.64 -16.25
C GLY A 216 -26.92 11.55 -14.90
N ARG A 217 -27.96 12.37 -14.68
CA ARG A 217 -28.76 12.35 -13.45
C ARG A 217 -29.47 11.00 -13.21
N VAL A 218 -29.84 10.30 -14.28
CA VAL A 218 -30.54 9.01 -14.21
C VAL A 218 -29.57 7.83 -14.02
N THR A 219 -28.34 7.92 -14.53
CA THR A 219 -27.37 6.80 -14.57
C THR A 219 -26.38 6.80 -13.40
N ILE A 220 -26.04 7.96 -12.85
CA ILE A 220 -25.12 8.08 -11.71
C ILE A 220 -25.55 7.27 -10.49
N PRO A 221 -26.83 7.27 -10.06
CA PRO A 221 -27.23 6.54 -8.86
C PRO A 221 -26.85 5.06 -8.93
N SER A 222 -27.10 4.39 -10.06
CA SER A 222 -26.75 2.98 -10.26
C SER A 222 -25.23 2.75 -10.21
N ILE A 223 -24.44 3.62 -10.85
CA ILE A 223 -22.97 3.55 -10.81
C ILE A 223 -22.46 3.72 -9.37
N MET A 224 -22.99 4.70 -8.65
CA MET A 224 -22.58 4.96 -7.26
C MET A 224 -22.98 3.83 -6.33
N LYS A 225 -24.12 3.17 -6.57
CA LYS A 225 -24.52 1.97 -5.83
C LYS A 225 -23.62 0.78 -6.13
N ALA A 226 -23.17 0.59 -7.37
CA ALA A 226 -22.18 -0.43 -7.71
C ALA A 226 -20.81 -0.17 -7.02
N VAL A 227 -20.38 1.09 -6.98
CA VAL A 227 -19.15 1.50 -6.27
C VAL A 227 -19.29 1.29 -4.76
N GLU A 228 -20.43 1.67 -4.18
CA GLU A 228 -20.75 1.40 -2.77
C GLU A 228 -20.68 -0.10 -2.48
N ALA A 229 -21.35 -0.93 -3.28
CA ALA A 229 -21.36 -2.38 -3.11
C ALA A 229 -19.98 -3.03 -3.21
N SER A 230 -19.09 -2.46 -4.02
CA SER A 230 -17.74 -3.00 -4.24
C SER A 230 -16.75 -2.60 -3.14
N ILE A 231 -16.96 -1.45 -2.49
CA ILE A 231 -15.97 -0.86 -1.57
C ILE A 231 -16.46 -0.91 -0.12
N LEU A 232 -17.76 -0.75 0.13
CA LEU A 232 -18.39 -0.58 1.43
C LEU A 232 -19.18 -1.81 1.86
N GLU A 233 -19.64 -1.79 3.11
CA GLU A 233 -20.45 -2.86 3.71
C GLU A 233 -21.89 -2.85 3.16
N GLY A 234 -22.04 -3.39 1.95
CA GLY A 234 -23.35 -3.58 1.31
C GLY A 234 -24.08 -2.28 0.96
N PRO A 235 -25.24 -2.41 0.32
CA PRO A 235 -26.06 -1.27 -0.07
C PRO A 235 -26.67 -0.59 1.17
N SER A 236 -26.67 0.73 1.20
CA SER A 236 -27.34 1.53 2.24
C SER A 236 -28.34 2.51 1.63
N ASP A 237 -29.19 3.13 2.44
CA ASP A 237 -30.11 4.18 1.98
C ASP A 237 -29.43 5.54 1.75
N ARG A 238 -28.09 5.58 1.71
CA ARG A 238 -27.33 6.81 1.44
C ARG A 238 -27.71 7.40 0.09
N SER A 239 -27.94 8.71 0.11
CA SER A 239 -28.06 9.52 -1.09
C SER A 239 -26.75 9.55 -1.86
N THR A 240 -26.83 9.85 -3.16
CA THR A 240 -25.65 10.00 -4.01
C THR A 240 -24.65 11.02 -3.45
N ALA A 241 -25.13 12.11 -2.84
CA ALA A 241 -24.30 13.15 -2.22
C ALA A 241 -23.53 12.63 -1.00
N GLU A 242 -24.16 11.84 -0.16
CA GLU A 242 -23.50 11.21 1.00
C GLU A 242 -22.48 10.17 0.55
N LEU A 243 -22.81 9.35 -0.46
CA LEU A 243 -21.86 8.41 -1.04
C LEU A 243 -20.62 9.10 -1.60
N TRP A 244 -20.80 10.25 -2.26
CA TRP A 244 -19.68 11.06 -2.71
C TRP A 244 -18.76 11.47 -1.56
N ASN A 245 -19.32 11.93 -0.45
CA ASN A 245 -18.54 12.35 0.71
C ASN A 245 -17.80 11.16 1.36
N VAL A 246 -18.43 9.99 1.41
CA VAL A 246 -17.79 8.77 1.92
C VAL A 246 -16.61 8.36 1.04
N VAL A 247 -16.78 8.31 -0.27
CA VAL A 247 -15.70 7.96 -1.22
C VAL A 247 -14.56 8.99 -1.16
N ASP A 248 -14.89 10.28 -1.09
CA ASP A 248 -13.89 11.36 -0.99
C ASP A 248 -13.10 11.27 0.33
N SER A 249 -13.79 10.94 1.43
CA SER A 249 -13.18 10.70 2.74
C SER A 249 -12.25 9.49 2.71
N ILE A 250 -12.65 8.39 2.07
CA ILE A 250 -11.79 7.21 1.88
C ILE A 250 -10.53 7.61 1.13
N PHE A 251 -10.63 8.23 -0.05
CA PHE A 251 -9.47 8.65 -0.81
C PHE A 251 -8.56 9.60 -0.03
N SER A 252 -9.12 10.54 0.71
CA SER A 252 -8.33 11.45 1.55
C SER A 252 -7.53 10.67 2.59
N LYS A 253 -8.15 9.70 3.29
CA LYS A 253 -7.43 8.82 4.23
C LYS A 253 -6.31 8.01 3.56
N ILE A 254 -6.52 7.50 2.34
CA ILE A 254 -5.47 6.77 1.60
C ILE A 254 -4.30 7.72 1.28
N ILE A 255 -4.60 8.91 0.74
CA ILE A 255 -3.59 9.93 0.39
C ILE A 255 -2.78 10.32 1.63
N ASP A 256 -3.47 10.63 2.74
CA ASP A 256 -2.83 11.03 4.00
C ASP A 256 -1.95 9.90 4.57
N THR A 257 -2.37 8.64 4.41
CA THR A 257 -1.58 7.47 4.84
C THR A 257 -0.27 7.38 4.07
N PHE A 258 -0.30 7.50 2.74
CA PHE A 258 0.91 7.40 1.91
C PHE A 258 1.80 8.64 1.97
N ALA A 259 1.26 9.78 2.40
CA ALA A 259 2.02 11.00 2.66
C ALA A 259 2.72 11.01 4.03
N ASP A 260 2.26 10.20 5.00
CA ASP A 260 2.80 10.17 6.37
C ASP A 260 3.91 9.11 6.53
N PRO A 261 5.19 9.51 6.73
CA PRO A 261 6.31 8.57 6.90
C PRO A 261 6.19 7.66 8.12
N LYS A 262 5.37 8.02 9.13
CA LYS A 262 5.13 7.15 10.29
C LYS A 262 4.19 5.99 9.94
N ARG A 263 3.30 6.20 8.97
CA ARG A 263 2.30 5.21 8.53
C ARG A 263 2.70 4.48 7.26
N PHE A 264 3.54 5.08 6.42
CA PHE A 264 4.01 4.50 5.18
C PHE A 264 5.52 4.73 4.95
N GLY A 265 6.28 3.65 4.88
CA GLY A 265 7.69 3.65 4.50
C GLY A 265 7.89 3.22 3.06
N CYS A 266 8.23 4.14 2.16
CA CYS A 266 8.65 3.83 0.80
C CYS A 266 10.17 3.98 0.68
N TYR A 267 10.88 2.92 0.30
CA TYR A 267 12.33 2.90 0.18
C TYR A 267 12.76 2.69 -1.28
N ILE A 268 13.74 3.47 -1.73
CA ILE A 268 14.38 3.24 -3.02
C ILE A 268 15.38 2.09 -2.87
N VAL A 269 15.44 1.16 -3.81
CA VAL A 269 16.45 0.10 -3.86
C VAL A 269 17.31 0.29 -5.10
N THR A 270 18.62 0.27 -4.92
CA THR A 270 19.57 0.53 -6.01
C THR A 270 20.86 -0.27 -5.85
N ASP A 271 21.65 -0.28 -6.92
CA ASP A 271 23.00 -0.83 -6.93
C ASP A 271 23.94 0.24 -7.48
N PHE A 272 24.77 0.82 -6.61
CA PHE A 272 25.67 1.91 -6.98
C PHE A 272 26.78 1.50 -7.94
N ARG A 273 27.01 0.20 -8.14
CA ARG A 273 27.94 -0.31 -9.15
C ARG A 273 27.39 -0.12 -10.57
N SER A 274 26.07 0.04 -10.71
CA SER A 274 25.41 0.27 -11.99
C SER A 274 24.90 1.70 -12.08
N GLN A 275 25.52 2.50 -12.95
CA GLN A 275 25.05 3.85 -13.25
C GLN A 275 23.57 3.85 -13.66
N LEU A 276 23.16 2.89 -14.50
CA LEU A 276 21.77 2.74 -14.93
C LEU A 276 20.82 2.45 -13.75
N ALA A 277 21.23 1.62 -12.79
CA ALA A 277 20.41 1.35 -11.60
C ALA A 277 20.30 2.60 -10.71
N SER A 278 21.38 3.37 -10.58
CA SER A 278 21.37 4.62 -9.81
C SER A 278 20.50 5.70 -10.47
N GLU A 279 20.62 5.91 -11.78
CA GLU A 279 19.78 6.87 -12.51
C GLU A 279 18.29 6.48 -12.49
N THR A 280 18.00 5.18 -12.65
CA THR A 280 16.62 4.67 -12.54
C THR A 280 16.06 4.87 -11.13
N ALA A 281 16.89 4.67 -10.09
CA ALA A 281 16.51 4.91 -8.71
C ALA A 281 16.20 6.39 -8.42
N LEU A 282 17.00 7.32 -8.94
CA LEU A 282 16.71 8.76 -8.85
C LEU A 282 15.41 9.11 -9.58
N ARG A 283 15.16 8.51 -10.75
CA ARG A 283 13.89 8.70 -11.47
C ARG A 283 12.69 8.18 -10.67
N TYR A 284 12.78 6.99 -10.07
CA TYR A 284 11.70 6.48 -9.23
C TYR A 284 11.50 7.29 -7.96
N TRP A 285 12.55 7.90 -7.40
CA TRP A 285 12.40 8.88 -6.32
C TRP A 285 11.56 10.08 -6.77
N GLY A 286 11.85 10.67 -7.93
CA GLY A 286 11.03 11.74 -8.49
C GLY A 286 9.58 11.32 -8.76
N CYS A 287 9.38 10.13 -9.32
CA CYS A 287 8.05 9.56 -9.54
C CYS A 287 7.28 9.31 -8.23
N ALA A 288 7.96 8.92 -7.15
CA ALA A 288 7.36 8.77 -5.82
C ALA A 288 6.88 10.11 -5.26
N VAL A 289 7.70 11.15 -5.38
CA VAL A 289 7.30 12.51 -4.98
C VAL A 289 6.10 13.00 -5.81
N GLN A 290 6.08 12.71 -7.12
CA GLN A 290 4.93 12.99 -7.99
C GLN A 290 3.68 12.19 -7.64
N ALA A 291 3.82 10.97 -7.12
CA ALA A 291 2.71 10.19 -6.62
C ALA A 291 2.20 10.68 -5.24
N GLY A 292 2.85 11.68 -4.63
CA GLY A 292 2.50 12.21 -3.31
C GLY A 292 3.11 11.45 -2.14
N VAL A 293 4.13 10.63 -2.39
CA VAL A 293 4.78 9.79 -1.40
C VAL A 293 5.96 10.48 -0.77
N TYR A 294 6.12 10.30 0.53
CA TYR A 294 7.36 10.57 1.22
C TYR A 294 8.30 9.36 1.11
N VAL A 295 9.46 9.55 0.49
CA VAL A 295 10.49 8.49 0.39
C VAL A 295 11.34 8.52 1.65
N SER A 296 11.36 7.40 2.37
CA SER A 296 11.96 7.27 3.71
C SER A 296 13.48 7.05 3.68
N GLY A 297 14.01 6.55 2.57
CA GLY A 297 15.43 6.28 2.42
C GLY A 297 15.75 5.55 1.12
N ALA A 298 17.03 5.33 0.86
CA ALA A 298 17.49 4.40 -0.17
C ALA A 298 18.35 3.30 0.44
N LEU A 299 18.08 2.07 0.01
CA LEU A 299 18.85 0.88 0.32
C LEU A 299 19.70 0.49 -0.89
N HIS A 300 20.94 0.11 -0.63
CA HIS A 300 21.80 -0.47 -1.66
C HIS A 300 22.38 -1.80 -1.19
N VAL A 301 22.57 -2.73 -2.13
CA VAL A 301 23.23 -4.00 -1.82
C VAL A 301 24.74 -3.75 -1.63
N GLY A 302 25.28 -4.27 -0.53
CA GLY A 302 26.69 -4.17 -0.17
C GLY A 302 27.63 -4.96 -1.07
N SER A 303 28.93 -4.67 -0.97
CA SER A 303 29.99 -5.35 -1.74
C SER A 303 31.00 -6.01 -0.80
N PRO A 304 31.40 -7.27 -1.06
CA PRO A 304 32.43 -7.95 -0.27
C PRO A 304 33.84 -7.36 -0.49
N GLU A 305 34.05 -6.57 -1.55
CA GLU A 305 35.39 -6.10 -1.95
C GLU A 305 35.67 -4.61 -1.70
N ASN A 306 34.70 -3.81 -1.25
CA ASN A 306 34.94 -2.38 -0.96
C ASN A 306 33.91 -1.83 0.02
N SER A 307 34.35 -1.58 1.26
CA SER A 307 33.54 -0.94 2.32
C SER A 307 33.36 0.58 2.15
N ASP A 308 34.03 1.21 1.18
CA ASP A 308 34.02 2.67 0.93
C ASP A 308 33.35 3.08 -0.40
N LEU A 309 32.36 2.33 -0.90
CA LEU A 309 31.69 2.60 -2.18
C LEU A 309 30.76 3.82 -2.21
N LEU A 310 30.45 4.41 -1.06
CA LEU A 310 29.71 5.67 -1.01
C LEU A 310 30.68 6.83 -1.30
N SER A 311 30.99 7.04 -2.57
CA SER A 311 31.68 8.25 -3.00
C SER A 311 30.85 9.49 -2.64
N ASP A 312 31.52 10.61 -2.39
CA ASP A 312 30.83 11.88 -2.13
C ASP A 312 29.86 12.26 -3.26
N SER A 313 30.19 11.86 -4.49
CA SER A 313 29.31 12.03 -5.66
C SER A 313 28.01 11.23 -5.59
N VAL A 314 27.99 10.04 -4.96
CA VAL A 314 26.74 9.29 -4.71
C VAL A 314 25.96 9.97 -3.59
N ARG A 315 26.62 10.38 -2.51
CA ARG A 315 25.96 11.11 -1.41
C ARG A 315 25.28 12.39 -1.92
N GLU A 316 25.96 13.17 -2.76
CA GLU A 316 25.41 14.40 -3.36
C GLU A 316 24.22 14.12 -4.29
N LYS A 317 24.26 13.03 -5.07
CA LYS A 317 23.14 12.63 -5.94
C LYS A 317 21.89 12.30 -5.14
N TYR A 318 22.03 11.60 -4.03
CA TYR A 318 20.90 11.19 -3.19
C TYR A 318 20.56 12.19 -2.09
N ASP A 319 21.37 13.21 -1.84
CA ASP A 319 21.06 14.24 -0.85
C ASP A 319 19.68 14.86 -1.09
N PRO A 320 18.84 15.00 -0.03
CA PRO A 320 19.11 14.69 1.39
C PRO A 320 18.57 13.34 1.87
N LEU A 321 18.40 12.37 0.97
CA LEU A 321 17.89 11.04 1.29
C LEU A 321 18.95 10.22 2.05
N ALA A 322 18.55 9.65 3.19
CA ALA A 322 19.40 8.75 3.95
C ALA A 322 19.66 7.44 3.19
N LEU A 323 20.90 6.99 3.23
CA LEU A 323 21.38 5.78 2.56
C LEU A 323 21.65 4.68 3.58
N GLY A 324 21.22 3.46 3.27
CA GLY A 324 21.44 2.27 4.09
C GLY A 324 21.99 1.12 3.26
N GLU A 325 22.93 0.38 3.83
CA GLU A 325 23.52 -0.79 3.18
C GLU A 325 22.78 -2.07 3.59
N VAL A 326 22.53 -2.93 2.60
CA VAL A 326 21.96 -4.27 2.76
C VAL A 326 23.07 -5.30 2.57
N PRO A 327 23.32 -6.20 3.55
CA PRO A 327 24.32 -7.26 3.43
C PRO A 327 24.15 -8.09 2.16
N LEU A 328 25.26 -8.46 1.51
CA LEU A 328 25.22 -9.30 0.32
C LEU A 328 24.78 -10.73 0.69
N LEU A 329 23.69 -11.19 0.09
CA LEU A 329 23.18 -12.55 0.28
C LEU A 329 23.70 -13.50 -0.78
N SER A 330 23.96 -14.75 -0.38
CA SER A 330 24.21 -15.85 -1.30
C SER A 330 22.89 -16.54 -1.67
N PHE A 331 22.63 -16.74 -2.96
CA PHE A 331 21.47 -17.48 -3.45
C PHE A 331 21.76 -18.97 -3.70
N ARG A 332 22.77 -19.53 -3.03
CA ARG A 332 23.09 -20.98 -3.10
C ARG A 332 22.29 -21.81 -2.10
N ALA A 333 21.92 -21.22 -0.96
CA ALA A 333 21.06 -21.79 0.06
C ALA A 333 20.26 -20.66 0.72
N PRO A 334 19.14 -20.96 1.40
CA PRO A 334 18.41 -19.96 2.18
C PRO A 334 19.34 -19.23 3.17
N PRO A 335 19.24 -17.90 3.32
CA PRO A 335 20.12 -17.12 4.18
C PRO A 335 19.90 -17.44 5.67
N ASP A 336 20.98 -17.38 6.45
CA ASP A 336 20.88 -17.34 7.92
C ASP A 336 20.48 -15.93 8.36
N TRP A 337 19.18 -15.72 8.55
CA TRP A 337 18.64 -14.42 8.95
C TRP A 337 19.18 -13.89 10.28
N LYS A 338 19.61 -14.75 11.22
CA LYS A 338 20.23 -14.25 12.46
C LYS A 338 21.56 -13.57 12.16
N LYS A 339 22.37 -14.20 11.32
CA LYS A 339 23.64 -13.62 10.87
C LYS A 339 23.42 -12.35 10.03
N VAL A 340 22.53 -12.40 9.04
CA VAL A 340 22.22 -11.25 8.17
C VAL A 340 21.76 -10.05 8.99
N LEU A 341 20.84 -10.26 9.94
CA LEU A 341 20.34 -9.17 10.79
C LEU A 341 21.41 -8.60 11.73
N SER A 342 22.36 -9.42 12.19
CA SER A 342 23.49 -8.93 13.00
C SER A 342 24.47 -8.05 12.22
N GLU A 343 24.54 -8.21 10.89
CA GLU A 343 25.36 -7.42 9.98
C GLU A 343 24.61 -6.21 9.38
N PHE A 344 23.28 -6.15 9.54
CA PHE A 344 22.43 -5.11 8.97
C PHE A 344 22.49 -3.83 9.82
N GLN A 345 23.19 -2.81 9.33
CA GLN A 345 23.40 -1.54 10.05
C GLN A 345 22.35 -0.47 9.73
N ALA A 346 21.49 -0.68 8.73
CA ALA A 346 20.48 0.30 8.30
C ALA A 346 19.11 0.11 8.99
N GLY A 347 19.08 -0.49 10.18
CA GLY A 347 17.85 -0.70 10.96
C GLY A 347 17.13 0.60 11.31
N ASP A 348 17.87 1.62 11.74
CA ASP A 348 17.32 2.95 12.08
C ASP A 348 16.63 3.64 10.89
N LEU A 349 17.06 3.31 9.66
CA LEU A 349 16.44 3.80 8.43
C LEU A 349 15.03 3.22 8.27
N LEU A 350 14.86 1.91 8.49
CA LEU A 350 13.57 1.23 8.41
C LEU A 350 12.61 1.73 9.51
N GLU A 351 13.12 1.95 10.71
CA GLU A 351 12.33 2.48 11.83
C GLU A 351 11.98 3.96 11.71
N SER A 352 12.49 4.65 10.68
CA SER A 352 12.27 6.08 10.45
C SER A 352 12.73 6.95 11.64
N LYS A 353 13.79 6.51 12.34
CA LYS A 353 14.42 7.22 13.48
C LYS A 353 15.45 8.27 13.05
N GLN A 354 15.68 8.42 11.75
CA GLN A 354 16.64 9.35 11.17
C GLN A 354 16.29 10.81 11.49
N LYS A 355 17.29 11.61 11.89
CA LYS A 355 17.14 13.05 12.20
C LYS A 355 16.99 13.93 10.95
N THR A 356 17.54 13.50 9.82
CA THR A 356 17.48 14.19 8.53
C THR A 356 16.29 13.67 7.74
N ALA A 357 15.22 14.46 7.70
CA ALA A 357 14.05 14.18 6.88
C ALA A 357 14.33 14.59 5.42
N ALA A 358 14.02 13.72 4.46
CA ALA A 358 13.88 14.12 3.06
C ALA A 358 12.85 15.28 2.98
N PRO A 359 13.01 16.26 2.08
CA PRO A 359 12.11 17.39 2.01
C PRO A 359 10.70 16.89 1.65
N PRO A 360 9.65 17.53 2.18
CA PRO A 360 8.31 17.25 1.71
C PRO A 360 8.24 17.53 0.21
N GLY A 361 7.48 16.70 -0.50
CA GLY A 361 7.42 16.75 -1.97
C GLY A 361 6.95 18.10 -2.53
N VAL A 362 6.17 18.84 -1.75
CA VAL A 362 5.68 20.20 -2.07
C VAL A 362 5.81 21.09 -0.84
N VAL A 363 6.45 22.25 -1.00
CA VAL A 363 6.56 23.29 0.01
C VAL A 363 5.85 24.55 -0.47
N PHE A 364 5.01 25.12 0.39
CA PHE A 364 4.31 26.38 0.13
C PHE A 364 4.93 27.50 0.97
N ASP A 365 5.55 28.48 0.32
CA ASP A 365 6.06 29.68 0.98
C ASP A 365 5.10 30.85 0.71
N LYS A 366 4.31 31.19 1.74
CA LYS A 366 3.34 32.29 1.68
C LYS A 366 4.01 33.66 1.59
N SER A 367 5.18 33.82 2.21
CA SER A 367 5.89 35.09 2.29
C SER A 367 6.56 35.44 0.96
N ALA A 368 7.24 34.48 0.35
CA ALA A 368 7.86 34.63 -0.97
C ALA A 368 6.86 34.42 -2.13
N ARG A 369 5.63 34.00 -1.83
CA ARG A 369 4.60 33.59 -2.80
C ARG A 369 5.11 32.54 -3.78
N THR A 370 5.81 31.52 -3.27
CA THR A 370 6.38 30.43 -4.08
C THR A 370 5.83 29.07 -3.69
N VAL A 371 5.78 28.19 -4.69
CA VAL A 371 5.49 26.76 -4.52
C VAL A 371 6.71 26.00 -5.03
N THR A 372 7.34 25.22 -4.17
CA THR A 372 8.53 24.42 -4.52
C THR A 372 8.15 22.95 -4.56
N LEU A 373 8.37 22.31 -5.70
CA LEU A 373 8.19 20.88 -5.87
C LEU A 373 9.55 20.21 -6.01
N PHE A 374 9.84 19.26 -5.14
CA PHE A 374 11.08 18.49 -5.22
C PHE A 374 10.92 17.35 -6.25
N LEU A 375 11.71 17.36 -7.32
CA LEU A 375 11.61 16.47 -8.47
C LEU A 375 12.98 15.91 -8.88
N PRO A 376 13.62 15.09 -8.01
CA PRO A 376 14.90 14.47 -8.32
C PRO A 376 14.77 13.51 -9.50
N GLY A 377 15.87 13.30 -10.22
CA GLY A 377 15.93 12.35 -11.33
C GLY A 377 15.26 12.82 -12.63
N PHE A 378 14.83 14.08 -12.72
CA PHE A 378 14.27 14.66 -13.94
C PHE A 378 15.07 15.85 -14.44
N ALA A 379 15.16 15.97 -15.77
CA ALA A 379 15.65 17.16 -16.43
C ALA A 379 14.53 18.22 -16.56
N LYS A 380 14.93 19.49 -16.64
CA LYS A 380 13.99 20.62 -16.86
C LYS A 380 13.11 20.42 -18.10
N SER A 381 13.64 19.82 -19.17
CA SER A 381 12.92 19.55 -20.41
C SER A 381 11.78 18.54 -20.28
N GLU A 382 11.79 17.70 -19.23
CA GLU A 382 10.76 16.69 -18.99
C GLU A 382 9.57 17.25 -18.20
N ILE A 383 9.68 18.46 -17.66
CA ILE A 383 8.70 19.05 -16.76
C ILE A 383 7.79 19.99 -17.55
N LYS A 384 6.49 19.67 -17.58
CA LYS A 384 5.47 20.59 -18.08
C LYS A 384 4.65 21.13 -16.91
N LEU A 385 4.54 22.45 -16.85
CA LEU A 385 3.74 23.17 -15.86
C LEU A 385 2.59 23.86 -16.58
N SER A 386 1.38 23.65 -16.09
CA SER A 386 0.21 24.41 -16.52
C SER A 386 -0.62 24.84 -15.32
N GLN A 387 -1.40 25.91 -15.49
CA GLN A 387 -2.24 26.45 -14.43
C GLN A 387 -3.71 26.27 -14.79
N TRP A 388 -4.49 25.71 -13.87
CA TRP A 388 -5.88 25.35 -14.09
C TRP A 388 -6.82 26.17 -13.20
N ARG A 389 -8.11 26.17 -13.56
CA ARG A 389 -9.23 26.69 -12.73
C ARG A 389 -8.99 28.12 -12.21
N GLY A 390 -8.56 29.02 -13.10
CA GLY A 390 -8.38 30.43 -12.77
C GLY A 390 -7.24 30.71 -11.78
N GLY A 391 -6.29 29.79 -11.60
CA GLY A 391 -5.14 29.98 -10.72
C GLY A 391 -5.30 29.42 -9.31
N THR A 392 -6.17 28.43 -9.15
CA THR A 392 -6.37 27.70 -7.89
C THR A 392 -5.57 26.40 -7.80
N GLU A 393 -5.13 25.87 -8.94
CA GLU A 393 -4.41 24.59 -9.03
C GLU A 393 -3.22 24.72 -10.01
N LEU A 394 -2.10 24.11 -9.65
CA LEU A 394 -0.96 23.87 -10.54
C LEU A 394 -1.00 22.42 -11.02
N LEU A 395 -1.05 22.22 -12.33
CA LEU A 395 -0.92 20.90 -12.93
C LEU A 395 0.52 20.71 -13.39
N VAL A 396 1.19 19.73 -12.80
CA VAL A 396 2.55 19.35 -13.15
C VAL A 396 2.52 17.98 -13.83
N GLU A 397 3.12 17.90 -15.02
CA GLU A 397 3.34 16.67 -15.77
C GLU A 397 4.82 16.39 -15.84
N VAL A 398 5.25 15.25 -15.31
CA VAL A 398 6.63 14.75 -15.37
C VAL A 398 6.64 13.24 -15.09
N GLY A 399 7.53 12.50 -15.74
CA GLY A 399 7.69 11.07 -15.48
C GLY A 399 6.48 10.20 -15.83
N ASP A 400 5.73 10.55 -16.89
CA ASP A 400 4.46 9.90 -17.26
C ASP A 400 3.39 9.96 -16.14
N GLN A 401 3.46 11.03 -15.33
CA GLN A 401 2.48 11.30 -14.29
C GLN A 401 1.98 12.74 -14.39
N ARG A 402 0.72 12.94 -14.02
CA ARG A 402 0.11 14.25 -13.85
C ARG A 402 -0.39 14.37 -12.42
N ARG A 403 -0.01 15.45 -11.75
CA ARG A 403 -0.43 15.78 -10.40
C ARG A 403 -1.04 17.18 -10.34
N SER A 404 -2.20 17.31 -9.69
CA SER A 404 -2.83 18.61 -9.47
C SER A 404 -2.57 19.07 -8.05
N ILE A 405 -1.76 20.12 -7.90
CA ILE A 405 -1.42 20.72 -6.62
C ILE A 405 -2.40 21.85 -6.35
N LEU A 406 -3.24 21.65 -5.33
CA LEU A 406 -4.18 22.67 -4.85
C LEU A 406 -3.41 23.77 -4.12
N LEU A 407 -3.63 25.02 -4.55
CA LEU A 407 -3.02 26.18 -3.93
C LEU A 407 -3.83 26.64 -2.70
N PRO A 408 -3.17 26.89 -1.55
CA PRO A 408 -3.84 27.49 -0.41
C PRO A 408 -4.38 28.88 -0.79
N PRO A 409 -5.46 29.36 -0.15
CA PRO A 409 -6.13 30.61 -0.52
C PRO A 409 -5.18 31.80 -0.78
N ASP A 410 -4.19 31.98 0.10
CA ASP A 410 -3.22 33.08 0.06
C ASP A 410 -2.29 33.03 -1.17
N LEU A 411 -2.07 31.84 -1.72
CA LEU A 411 -1.21 31.58 -2.88
C LEU A 411 -1.99 31.39 -4.18
N ARG A 412 -3.29 31.67 -4.20
CA ARG A 412 -4.06 31.65 -5.44
C ARG A 412 -3.71 32.88 -6.28
N GLY A 413 -3.65 32.72 -7.59
CA GLY A 413 -3.30 33.81 -8.52
C GLY A 413 -2.59 33.31 -9.77
N LYS A 414 -2.24 34.22 -10.68
CA LYS A 414 -1.54 33.85 -11.92
C LYS A 414 -0.08 33.47 -11.65
N VAL A 415 0.42 32.44 -12.35
CA VAL A 415 1.87 32.13 -12.33
C VAL A 415 2.66 33.32 -12.87
N ALA A 416 3.64 33.79 -12.10
CA ALA A 416 4.56 34.85 -12.48
C ALA A 416 5.75 34.29 -13.29
N GLY A 417 6.21 33.09 -12.92
CA GLY A 417 7.30 32.38 -13.58
C GLY A 417 7.61 31.06 -12.87
N ALA A 418 8.46 30.25 -13.51
CA ALA A 418 8.93 29.00 -12.93
C ALA A 418 10.41 28.77 -13.26
N LYS A 419 11.17 28.22 -12.32
CA LYS A 419 12.59 27.87 -12.49
C LYS A 419 12.83 26.47 -11.94
N PHE A 420 13.77 25.75 -12.56
CA PHE A 420 14.22 24.44 -12.07
C PHE A 420 15.65 24.57 -11.56
N LEU A 421 15.83 24.39 -10.25
CA LEU A 421 17.10 24.59 -9.52
C LEU A 421 17.17 23.56 -8.40
N ASN A 422 18.36 23.00 -8.13
CA ASN A 422 18.59 22.07 -7.02
C ASN A 422 17.54 20.94 -6.94
N LYS A 423 17.36 20.23 -8.06
CA LYS A 423 16.38 19.14 -8.21
C LYS A 423 14.92 19.56 -7.96
N SER A 424 14.61 20.87 -7.95
CA SER A 424 13.30 21.38 -7.55
C SER A 424 12.72 22.35 -8.58
N LEU A 425 11.40 22.25 -8.82
CA LEU A 425 10.63 23.22 -9.58
C LEU A 425 10.08 24.29 -8.63
N VAL A 426 10.59 25.51 -8.73
CA VAL A 426 10.12 26.67 -7.97
C VAL A 426 9.19 27.50 -8.85
N VAL A 427 7.93 27.60 -8.45
CA VAL A 427 6.88 28.35 -9.14
C VAL A 427 6.55 29.60 -8.34
N SER A 428 6.71 30.78 -8.94
CA SER A 428 6.35 32.06 -8.33
C SER A 428 4.94 32.47 -8.74
N ILE A 429 4.15 32.98 -7.80
CA ILE A 429 2.76 33.35 -8.02
C ILE A 429 2.60 34.87 -7.84
N LYS A 430 1.96 35.54 -8.80
CA LYS A 430 1.71 36.99 -8.74
C LYS A 430 0.85 37.32 -7.51
N SER A 431 1.11 38.48 -6.91
CA SER A 431 0.11 39.10 -6.03
C SER A 431 -1.09 39.47 -6.88
N SER A 432 -2.29 39.15 -6.39
CA SER A 432 -3.56 39.59 -6.98
C SER A 432 -3.65 41.11 -6.99
#